data_AF-A0AAE5A9S4-F1
#
_entry.id   AF-A0AAE5A9S4-F1
#
_cell.length_a   1.000
_cell.length_b   1.000
_cell.length_c   1.000
_cell.angle_alpha   90.00
_cell.angle_beta   90.00
_cell.angle_gamma   90.00
#
_symmetry.space_group_name_H-M   'P 1'
#
loop_
_entity.id
_entity.type
_entity.pdbx_description
1 polymer ?
#
loop_
_entity_poly.entity_id
_entity_poly.type
_entity_poly.pdbx_seq_one_letter_code
_entity_poly.pdbx_strand_id
1 'polypeptide(L)'
;GPVDLALLPVGGWGPTLGKGHLDPPRAAVVARLVQAGLAVPIHYGTLWPIGFDAVRPRLFFGPGAEFVHHAVREGVVAVELHPGDELGESSAGFGSPGIHGV
;
A
#
# COMPACT_ATOMS: atom_id res chain seq x y z
N GLY A 1 -8.20 10.70 -11.69
CA GLY A 1 -7.28 10.27 -12.76
C GLY A 1 -6.40 9.16 -12.22
N PRO A 2 -5.75 8.37 -13.09
CA PRO A 2 -4.77 7.38 -12.65
C PRO A 2 -3.62 8.04 -11.88
N VAL A 3 -3.03 7.30 -10.94
CA VAL A 3 -1.88 7.77 -10.14
C VAL A 3 -0.69 6.85 -10.36
N ASP A 4 0.50 7.42 -10.52
CA ASP A 4 1.71 6.62 -10.69
C ASP A 4 2.06 5.85 -9.40
N LEU A 5 1.86 6.49 -8.25
CA LEU A 5 2.14 5.93 -6.92
C LEU A 5 0.98 6.23 -5.95
N ALA A 6 0.53 5.20 -5.23
CA ALA A 6 -0.47 5.33 -4.16
C ALA A 6 0.12 4.90 -2.80
N LEU A 7 0.24 5.85 -1.87
CA LEU A 7 0.56 5.56 -0.47
C LEU A 7 -0.76 5.40 0.30
N LEU A 8 -1.08 4.19 0.75
CA LEU A 8 -2.40 3.89 1.34
C LEU A 8 -2.29 3.46 2.80
N PRO A 9 -3.10 4.04 3.71
CA PRO A 9 -3.17 3.54 5.07
C PRO A 9 -3.79 2.15 5.09
N VAL A 10 -3.13 1.21 5.76
CA VAL A 10 -3.59 -0.20 5.85
C VAL A 10 -3.80 -0.66 7.28
N GLY A 11 -3.47 0.20 8.25
CA GLY A 11 -3.59 -0.08 9.66
C GLY A 11 -3.81 1.20 10.48
N GLY A 12 -3.57 1.08 11.78
CA GLY A 12 -3.72 2.17 12.73
C GLY A 12 -2.92 1.92 13.99
N TRP A 13 -3.01 2.88 14.91
CA TRP A 13 -2.09 3.02 16.04
C TRP A 13 -2.76 2.78 17.39
N GLY A 14 -3.59 1.74 17.43
CA GLY A 14 -4.36 1.40 18.61
C GLY A 14 -5.03 0.03 18.49
N PRO A 15 -5.66 -0.45 19.57
CA PRO A 15 -6.25 -1.79 19.63
C PRO A 15 -7.44 -1.98 18.68
N THR A 16 -7.95 -0.90 18.10
CA THR A 16 -9.01 -0.89 17.09
C THR A 16 -8.67 0.11 15.98
N LEU A 17 -9.18 -0.13 14.77
CA LEU A 17 -9.05 0.81 13.65
C LEU A 17 -10.13 1.91 13.69
N GLY A 18 -11.28 1.66 14.31
CA GLY A 18 -12.41 2.62 14.27
C GLY A 18 -13.13 2.64 12.93
N LYS A 19 -14.21 3.43 12.84
CA LYS A 19 -15.05 3.51 11.63
C LYS A 19 -14.37 4.37 10.56
N GLY A 20 -14.41 3.93 9.32
CA GLY A 20 -13.87 4.67 8.16
C GLY A 20 -12.37 4.48 7.93
N HIS A 21 -11.66 3.78 8.82
CA HIS A 21 -10.30 3.36 8.57
C HIS A 21 -10.25 2.27 7.51
N LEU A 22 -9.30 2.43 6.59
CA LEU A 22 -8.93 1.37 5.67
C LEU A 22 -8.21 0.26 6.45
N ASP A 23 -8.56 -0.96 6.08
CA ASP A 23 -7.82 -2.17 6.42
C ASP A 23 -7.13 -2.69 5.13
N PRO A 24 -6.26 -3.70 5.21
CA PRO A 24 -5.50 -4.15 4.05
C PRO A 24 -6.37 -4.55 2.84
N PRO A 25 -7.48 -5.31 2.99
CA PRO A 25 -8.36 -5.63 1.87
C PRO A 25 -9.02 -4.39 1.25
N ARG A 26 -9.54 -3.45 2.06
CA ARG A 26 -10.18 -2.25 1.53
C ARG A 26 -9.18 -1.33 0.84
N ALA A 27 -7.98 -1.19 1.38
CA ALA A 27 -6.93 -0.41 0.75
C ALA A 27 -6.53 -0.99 -0.63
N ALA A 28 -6.47 -2.32 -0.77
CA ALA A 28 -6.20 -2.95 -2.07
C ALA A 28 -7.27 -2.60 -3.12
N VAL A 29 -8.55 -2.59 -2.74
CA VAL A 29 -9.65 -2.13 -3.60
C VAL A 29 -9.47 -0.66 -3.98
N VAL A 30 -9.09 0.20 -3.03
CA VAL A 30 -8.81 1.61 -3.31
C VAL A 30 -7.68 1.76 -4.33
N ALA A 31 -6.58 1.00 -4.18
CA ALA A 31 -5.45 1.03 -5.11
C ALA A 31 -5.88 0.72 -6.55
N ARG A 32 -6.76 -0.27 -6.74
CA ARG A 32 -7.36 -0.59 -8.04
C ARG A 32 -8.25 0.53 -8.57
N LEU A 33 -9.12 1.08 -7.71
CA LEU A 33 -10.07 2.14 -8.10
C LEU A 33 -9.37 3.43 -8.54
N VAL A 34 -8.25 3.78 -7.90
CA VAL A 34 -7.45 4.95 -8.30
C VAL A 34 -6.47 4.64 -9.43
N GLN A 35 -6.46 3.40 -9.93
CA GLN A 35 -5.59 2.93 -11.00
C GLN A 35 -4.10 3.17 -10.68
N ALA A 36 -3.67 2.73 -9.49
CA ALA A 36 -2.29 2.90 -9.05
C ALA A 36 -1.31 2.12 -9.95
N GLY A 37 -0.27 2.80 -10.43
CA GLY A 37 0.88 2.15 -11.09
C GLY A 37 1.70 1.31 -10.12
N LEU A 38 1.95 1.84 -8.91
CA LEU A 38 2.53 1.16 -7.76
C LEU A 38 1.77 1.55 -6.49
N ALA A 39 1.57 0.61 -5.57
CA ALA A 39 0.98 0.90 -4.27
C ALA A 39 1.89 0.49 -3.10
N VAL A 40 1.99 1.35 -2.09
CA VAL A 40 2.81 1.13 -0.89
C VAL A 40 1.94 1.28 0.36
N PRO A 41 1.90 0.27 1.25
CA PRO A 41 1.19 0.37 2.51
C PRO A 41 1.89 1.35 3.45
N ILE A 42 1.11 2.21 4.11
CA ILE A 42 1.58 3.13 5.15
C ILE A 42 0.68 3.07 6.39
N HIS A 43 1.01 3.84 7.42
CA HIS A 43 0.18 4.03 8.62
C HIS A 43 -0.06 2.75 9.43
N TYR A 44 0.95 1.89 9.52
CA TYR A 44 0.99 0.72 10.42
C TYR A 44 2.38 0.62 11.07
N GLY A 45 2.57 -0.29 12.03
CA GLY A 45 3.88 -0.71 12.54
C GLY A 45 4.75 0.35 13.25
N THR A 46 4.24 1.55 13.52
CA THR A 46 5.05 2.69 13.99
C THR A 46 4.66 3.21 15.37
N LEU A 47 3.40 3.64 15.57
CA LEU A 47 2.94 4.14 16.87
C LEU A 47 2.02 3.10 17.52
N TRP A 48 2.56 2.25 18.38
CA TRP A 48 1.74 1.43 19.27
C TRP A 48 1.83 1.95 20.70
N PRO A 49 0.71 2.01 21.45
CA PRO A 49 0.79 2.35 22.86
C PRO A 49 1.77 1.43 23.61
N ILE A 50 2.64 2.02 24.42
CA ILE A 50 3.66 1.29 25.18
C ILE A 50 2.97 0.21 26.03
N GLY A 51 3.45 -1.04 25.93
CA GLY A 51 2.93 -2.19 26.68
C GLY A 51 1.70 -2.86 26.07
N PHE A 52 1.20 -2.40 24.92
CA PHE A 52 0.07 -3.02 24.23
C PHE A 52 0.47 -3.95 23.08
N ASP A 53 1.76 -4.12 22.79
CA ASP A 53 2.28 -4.95 21.70
C ASP A 53 1.81 -6.41 21.80
N ALA A 54 1.57 -6.90 23.02
CA ALA A 54 0.97 -8.20 23.29
C ALA A 54 -0.56 -8.26 23.05
N VAL A 55 -1.26 -7.12 22.99
CA VAL A 55 -2.73 -7.07 23.04
C VAL A 55 -3.36 -7.41 21.70
N ARG A 56 -2.75 -7.06 20.55
CA ARG A 56 -3.19 -7.48 19.20
C ARG A 56 -2.05 -7.34 18.17
N PRO A 57 -1.01 -8.19 18.22
CA PRO A 57 0.20 -8.00 17.41
C PRO A 57 -0.05 -7.96 15.90
N ARG A 58 -1.09 -8.65 15.41
CA ARG A 58 -1.45 -8.66 13.98
C ARG A 58 -1.94 -7.31 13.45
N LEU A 59 -2.51 -6.45 14.30
CA LEU A 59 -2.89 -5.09 13.89
C LEU A 59 -1.68 -4.16 13.77
N PHE A 60 -0.54 -4.56 14.35
CA PHE A 60 0.67 -3.75 14.33
C PHE A 60 1.66 -4.21 13.26
N PHE A 61 1.99 -5.51 13.20
CA PHE A 61 3.03 -6.04 12.30
C PHE A 61 2.51 -6.61 10.98
N GLY A 62 1.30 -7.17 10.97
CA GLY A 62 0.72 -7.84 9.80
C GLY A 62 0.21 -6.97 8.64
N PRO A 63 -0.25 -5.71 8.83
CA PRO A 63 -1.03 -5.04 7.79
C PRO A 63 -0.30 -4.78 6.47
N GLY A 64 1.02 -4.56 6.50
CA GLY A 64 1.82 -4.34 5.29
C GLY A 64 1.76 -5.54 4.34
N ALA A 65 2.21 -6.70 4.81
CA ALA A 65 2.23 -7.93 4.03
C ALA A 65 0.82 -8.38 3.61
N GLU A 66 -0.19 -8.22 4.48
CA GLU A 66 -1.59 -8.50 4.12
C GLU A 66 -2.06 -7.61 2.97
N PHE A 67 -1.69 -6.32 2.98
CA PHE A 67 -2.07 -5.41 1.91
C PHE A 67 -1.44 -5.81 0.58
N VAL A 68 -0.14 -6.13 0.57
CA VAL A 68 0.56 -6.59 -0.65
C VAL A 68 -0.13 -7.84 -1.22
N HIS A 69 -0.47 -8.80 -0.35
CA HIS A 69 -1.21 -9.99 -0.77
C HIS A 69 -2.56 -9.65 -1.43
N HIS A 70 -3.34 -8.75 -0.82
CA HIS A 70 -4.63 -8.34 -1.37
C HIS A 70 -4.49 -7.50 -2.65
N ALA A 71 -3.53 -6.58 -2.72
CA ALA A 71 -3.28 -5.73 -3.88
C ALA A 71 -2.93 -6.56 -5.12
N VAL A 72 -2.05 -7.57 -4.97
CA VAL A 72 -1.71 -8.50 -6.06
C VAL A 72 -2.95 -9.25 -6.56
N ARG A 73 -3.86 -9.65 -5.65
CA ARG A 73 -5.12 -10.30 -6.04
C ARG A 73 -6.10 -9.36 -6.75
N GLU A 74 -6.01 -8.06 -6.49
CA GLU A 74 -6.75 -7.00 -7.18
C GLU A 74 -6.09 -6.57 -8.51
N GLY A 75 -4.96 -7.20 -8.88
CA GLY A 75 -4.21 -6.88 -10.10
C GLY A 75 -3.36 -5.61 -10.00
N VAL A 76 -3.03 -5.18 -8.78
CA VAL A 76 -2.22 -3.99 -8.52
C VAL A 76 -0.81 -4.39 -8.11
N VAL A 77 0.20 -3.75 -8.70
CA VAL A 77 1.60 -3.90 -8.27
C VAL A 77 1.76 -3.21 -6.92
N ALA A 78 2.26 -3.94 -5.92
CA ALA A 78 2.45 -3.41 -4.57
C ALA A 78 3.77 -3.88 -3.97
N VAL A 79 4.36 -3.03 -3.13
CA VAL A 79 5.60 -3.31 -2.41
C VAL A 79 5.50 -2.79 -0.98
N GLU A 80 5.98 -3.58 -0.03
CA GLU A 80 6.16 -3.18 1.36
C GLU A 80 7.58 -2.62 1.52
N LEU A 81 7.71 -1.51 2.24
CA LEU A 81 8.97 -0.87 2.57
C LEU A 81 9.14 -0.84 4.08
N HIS A 82 10.36 -1.05 4.55
CA HIS A 82 10.72 -0.80 5.95
C HIS A 82 11.02 0.69 6.18
N PRO A 83 10.87 1.19 7.42
CA PRO A 83 11.25 2.56 7.74
C PRO A 83 12.72 2.84 7.37
N GLY A 84 12.93 3.80 6.47
CA GLY A 84 14.25 4.15 5.96
C GLY A 84 14.59 3.55 4.59
N ASP A 85 13.78 2.61 4.08
CA ASP A 85 13.91 2.12 2.71
C ASP A 85 13.49 3.21 1.71
N GLU A 86 14.04 3.11 0.50
CA GLU A 86 13.75 3.99 -0.62
C GLU A 86 13.28 3.21 -1.87
N LEU A 87 12.47 3.86 -2.69
CA LEU A 87 12.17 3.39 -4.04
C LEU A 87 13.11 4.12 -5.00
N GLY A 88 13.84 3.36 -5.82
CA GLY A 88 14.63 3.94 -6.90
C GLY A 88 13.76 4.64 -7.95
N GLU A 89 14.37 5.50 -8.76
CA GLU A 89 13.67 6.09 -9.90
C GLU A 89 13.34 5.01 -10.94
N SER A 90 12.10 5.01 -11.42
CA SER A 90 11.69 4.10 -12.50
C SER A 90 12.27 4.59 -13.83
N SER A 91 13.26 3.89 -14.37
CA SER A 91 13.70 4.09 -15.75
C SER A 91 12.69 3.46 -16.71
N ALA A 92 11.50 4.04 -16.83
CA ALA A 92 10.52 3.64 -17.83
C ALA A 92 9.95 4.90 -18.50
N GLY A 93 10.59 5.29 -19.59
CA GLY A 93 10.04 6.29 -20.50
C GLY A 93 8.68 5.83 -21.01
N PHE A 94 7.69 6.73 -20.93
CA PHE A 94 6.44 6.62 -21.66
C PHE A 94 6.72 6.80 -23.17
N GLY A 95 7.25 5.75 -23.81
CA GLY A 95 7.42 5.68 -25.26
C GLY A 95 6.34 4.80 -25.88
N SER A 96 5.26 5.40 -26.36
CA SER A 96 4.42 4.76 -27.37
C SER A 96 5.22 4.67 -28.67
N PRO A 97 5.38 3.49 -29.31
CA PRO A 97 5.84 3.46 -30.69
C PRO A 97 4.70 3.99 -31.56
N GLY A 98 4.84 5.24 -31.98
CA GLY A 98 4.03 5.83 -33.03
C GLY A 98 4.18 5.01 -34.31
N ILE A 99 3.07 4.47 -34.77
CA ILE A 99 2.90 3.98 -36.13
C ILE A 99 3.18 5.12 -37.13
N HIS A 100 4.33 5.06 -37.80
CA HIS A 100 4.53 5.81 -39.04
C HIS A 100 4.48 4.83 -40.21
N GLY A 101 3.36 4.88 -40.92
CA GLY A 101 3.27 4.37 -42.27
C GLY A 101 4.02 5.29 -43.23
N VAL A 102 4.74 4.68 -44.15
CA VAL A 102 4.88 5.09 -45.56
C VAL A 102 5.05 3.82 -46.39
#